data_AF-A0A494T8N9-F1
#
_entry.id   AF-A0A494T8N9-F1
#
_cell.length_a   1.000
_cell.length_b   1.000
_cell.length_c   1.000
_cell.angle_alpha   90.00
_cell.angle_beta   90.00
_cell.angle_gamma   90.00
#
_symmetry.space_group_name_H-M   'P 1'
#
loop_
_entity.id
_entity.type
_entity.pdbx_description
1 polymer ?
#
loop_
_entity_poly.entity_id
_entity_poly.type
_entity_poly.pdbx_seq_one_letter_code
_entity_poly.pdbx_strand_id
1 'polypeptide(L)'
;MAYDLGALEAALAAVVGDEPRLMAELRGVFFESASSYLAALRSAESRDDWRAAAERMKGLAASFGARKLMDAAAGAMNGSPSAVSLRRIERAVSALSD
;
A
#
# COMPACT_ATOMS: atom_id res chain seq x y z
N MET A 1 -7.51 16.70 -6.70
CA MET A 1 -6.03 16.52 -6.64
C MET A 1 -5.70 15.03 -6.70
N ALA A 2 -5.47 14.52 -7.92
CA ALA A 2 -5.16 13.12 -8.23
C ALA A 2 -3.65 12.80 -8.13
N TYR A 3 -2.99 13.29 -7.07
CA TYR A 3 -1.52 13.34 -7.01
C TYR A 3 -0.82 12.03 -6.59
N ASP A 4 -1.55 10.92 -6.44
CA ASP A 4 -0.98 9.61 -6.11
C ASP A 4 -1.13 8.60 -7.25
N LEU A 5 -2.28 8.63 -7.95
CA LEU A 5 -2.54 7.70 -9.06
C LEU A 5 -1.51 7.88 -10.19
N GLY A 6 -1.19 9.13 -10.57
CA GLY A 6 -0.20 9.38 -11.63
C GLY A 6 1.22 8.90 -11.29
N ALA A 7 1.61 8.86 -10.01
CA ALA A 7 2.92 8.37 -9.61
C ALA A 7 2.99 6.84 -9.66
N LEU A 8 1.92 6.16 -9.21
CA LEU A 8 1.76 4.72 -9.34
C LEU A 8 1.78 4.29 -10.80
N GLU A 9 0.96 4.92 -11.65
CA GLU A 9 0.92 4.62 -13.09
C GLU A 9 2.28 4.80 -13.77
N ALA A 10 3.00 5.89 -13.45
CA ALA A 10 4.33 6.14 -14.00
C ALA A 10 5.36 5.08 -13.54
N ALA A 11 5.32 4.67 -12.27
CA ALA A 11 6.22 3.64 -11.75
C ALA A 11 5.95 2.27 -12.39
N LEU A 12 4.69 1.93 -12.59
CA LEU A 12 4.29 0.69 -13.27
C LEU A 12 4.72 0.72 -14.75
N ALA A 13 4.45 1.83 -15.46
CA ALA A 13 4.80 2.00 -16.86
C ALA A 13 6.32 1.93 -17.09
N ALA A 14 7.11 2.42 -16.13
CA ALA A 14 8.57 2.29 -16.17
C ALA A 14 9.06 0.83 -16.13
N VAL A 15 8.27 -0.09 -15.57
CA VAL A 15 8.61 -1.52 -15.47
C VAL A 15 8.11 -2.31 -16.69
N VAL A 16 6.86 -2.07 -17.11
CA VAL A 16 6.20 -2.89 -18.15
C VAL A 16 6.14 -2.23 -19.53
N GLY A 17 6.51 -0.96 -19.65
CA GLY A 17 6.36 -0.17 -20.86
C GLY A 17 4.90 0.22 -21.12
N ASP A 18 4.54 0.36 -22.39
CA ASP A 18 3.22 0.84 -22.85
C ASP A 18 2.24 -0.32 -23.15
N GLU A 19 2.49 -1.50 -22.59
CA GLU A 19 1.66 -2.70 -22.75
C GLU A 19 0.51 -2.71 -21.74
N PRO A 20 -0.75 -2.41 -22.14
CA PRO A 20 -1.85 -2.20 -21.19
C PRO A 20 -2.21 -3.45 -20.39
N ARG A 21 -1.96 -4.64 -20.96
CA ARG A 21 -2.23 -5.91 -20.28
C ARG A 21 -1.25 -6.16 -19.13
N LEU A 22 0.04 -5.92 -19.34
CA LEU A 22 1.06 -6.08 -18.30
C LEU A 22 0.88 -5.03 -17.19
N MET A 23 0.45 -3.83 -17.56
CA MET A 23 0.07 -2.78 -16.60
C MET A 23 -1.06 -3.26 -15.68
N ALA A 24 -2.15 -3.77 -16.26
CA ALA A 24 -3.28 -4.28 -15.48
C ALA A 24 -2.89 -5.47 -14.58
N GLU A 25 -2.04 -6.38 -15.08
CA GLU A 25 -1.53 -7.51 -14.30
C GLU A 25 -0.69 -7.05 -13.11
N LEU A 26 0.26 -6.14 -13.33
CA LEU A 26 1.13 -5.62 -12.27
C LEU A 26 0.34 -4.81 -11.23
N ARG A 27 -0.68 -4.04 -11.66
CA ARG A 27 -1.64 -3.39 -10.75
C ARG A 27 -2.37 -4.42 -9.89
N GLY A 28 -2.82 -5.53 -10.49
CA GLY A 28 -3.47 -6.62 -9.78
C GLY A 28 -2.58 -7.21 -8.68
N VAL A 29 -1.33 -7.54 -9.01
CA VAL A 29 -0.35 -8.09 -8.06
C VAL A 29 -0.04 -7.11 -6.92
N PHE A 30 0.10 -5.82 -7.25
CA PHE A 30 0.28 -4.77 -6.24
C PHE A 30 -0.90 -4.71 -5.28
N PHE A 31 -2.14 -4.71 -5.79
CA PHE A 31 -3.34 -4.61 -4.97
C PHE A 31 -3.55 -5.85 -4.10
N GLU A 32 -3.28 -7.04 -4.65
CA GLU A 32 -3.31 -8.30 -3.89
C GLU A 32 -2.31 -8.27 -2.74
N SER A 33 -1.08 -7.83 -3.00
CA SER A 33 -0.03 -7.68 -1.98
C SER A 33 -0.44 -6.68 -0.90
N ALA A 34 -0.97 -5.52 -1.28
CA ALA A 34 -1.44 -4.50 -0.34
C ALA A 34 -2.59 -5.01 0.54
N SER A 35 -3.52 -5.76 -0.05
CA SER A 35 -4.66 -6.38 0.64
C SER A 35 -4.20 -7.44 1.64
N SER A 36 -3.20 -8.25 1.28
CA SER A 36 -2.61 -9.25 2.18
C SER A 36 -1.96 -8.60 3.41
N TYR A 37 -1.17 -7.55 3.23
CA TYR A 37 -0.57 -6.83 4.36
C TYR A 37 -1.62 -6.08 5.20
N LEU A 38 -2.71 -5.60 4.59
CA LEU A 38 -3.83 -5.02 5.34
C LEU A 38 -4.52 -6.08 6.20
N ALA A 39 -4.72 -7.29 5.68
CA ALA A 39 -5.26 -8.41 6.47
C ALA A 39 -4.32 -8.75 7.64
N ALA A 40 -3.00 -8.80 7.42
CA ALA A 40 -2.01 -9.03 8.47
C ALA A 40 -2.05 -7.95 9.57
N LEU A 41 -2.25 -6.68 9.21
CA LEU A 41 -2.45 -5.60 10.19
C LEU A 41 -3.73 -5.78 11.00
N ARG A 42 -4.83 -6.25 10.39
CA ARG A 42 -6.09 -6.52 11.10
C ARG A 42 -5.96 -7.65 12.11
N SER A 43 -5.18 -8.67 11.77
CA SER A 43 -5.00 -9.86 12.60
C SER A 43 -3.79 -9.80 13.53
N ALA A 44 -3.08 -8.67 13.61
CA ALA A 44 -1.90 -8.55 14.44
C ALA A 44 -2.27 -8.62 15.93
N GLU A 45 -1.73 -9.61 16.64
CA GLU A 45 -1.98 -9.82 18.07
C GLU A 45 -0.95 -9.09 18.95
N SER A 46 0.23 -8.81 18.39
CA SER A 46 1.31 -8.11 19.07
C SER A 46 1.71 -6.81 18.36
N ARG A 47 2.42 -5.96 19.10
CA ARG A 47 3.02 -4.74 18.53
C ARG A 47 4.06 -5.06 17.45
N ASP A 48 4.78 -6.17 17.60
CA ASP A 48 5.83 -6.58 16.68
C ASP A 48 5.23 -7.08 15.37
N ASP A 49 4.16 -7.88 15.42
CA ASP A 49 3.41 -8.32 14.22
C ASP A 49 2.85 -7.13 13.46
N TRP A 50 2.26 -6.18 14.19
CA TRP A 50 1.74 -4.94 13.62
C TRP A 50 2.83 -4.13 12.93
N ARG A 51 3.97 -3.91 13.61
CA ARG A 51 5.10 -3.16 13.07
C ARG A 51 5.66 -3.85 11.83
N ALA A 52 5.80 -5.17 11.87
CA ALA A 52 6.33 -5.97 10.77
C ALA A 52 5.42 -5.96 9.52
N ALA A 53 4.10 -5.98 9.72
CA ALA A 53 3.13 -5.83 8.62
C ALA A 53 3.12 -4.40 8.05
N ALA A 54 3.19 -3.38 8.92
CA ALA A 54 3.27 -1.98 8.50
C ALA A 54 4.57 -1.68 7.73
N GLU A 55 5.70 -2.28 8.14
CA GLU A 55 6.98 -2.15 7.43
C GLU A 55 6.93 -2.74 6.02
N ARG A 56 6.36 -3.94 5.87
CA ARG A 56 6.15 -4.58 4.57
C ARG A 56 5.25 -3.75 3.66
N MET A 57 4.15 -3.23 4.22
CA MET A 57 3.25 -2.34 3.49
C MET A 57 3.94 -1.04 3.04
N LYS A 58 4.77 -0.45 3.91
CA LYS A 58 5.55 0.75 3.56
C LYS A 58 6.54 0.45 2.43
N GLY A 59 7.24 -0.68 2.48
CA GLY A 59 8.17 -1.11 1.42
C GLY A 59 7.46 -1.30 0.08
N LEU A 60 6.32 -2.00 0.07
CA LEU A 60 5.49 -2.16 -1.13
C LEU A 60 5.06 -0.79 -1.70
N ALA A 61 4.56 0.11 -0.85
CA ALA A 61 4.13 1.44 -1.29
C ALA A 61 5.29 2.26 -1.87
N ALA A 62 6.48 2.16 -1.28
CA ALA A 62 7.68 2.85 -1.74
C ALA A 62 8.12 2.39 -3.15
N SER A 63 8.04 1.09 -3.44
CA SER A 63 8.41 0.52 -4.75
C SER A 63 7.63 1.13 -5.91
N PHE A 64 6.39 1.56 -5.66
CA PHE A 64 5.49 2.10 -6.68
C PHE A 64 5.17 3.59 -6.48
N GLY A 65 5.85 4.27 -5.56
CA GLY A 65 5.63 5.70 -5.31
C GLY A 65 4.25 6.05 -4.74
N ALA A 66 3.54 5.10 -4.15
CA ALA A 66 2.22 5.27 -3.54
C ALA A 66 2.32 6.01 -2.20
N ARG A 67 2.59 7.32 -2.26
CA ARG A 67 3.01 8.16 -1.12
C ARG A 67 1.97 8.21 0.00
N LYS A 68 0.68 8.36 -0.30
CA LYS A 68 -0.36 8.31 0.76
C LYS A 68 -0.38 7.00 1.53
N LEU A 69 -0.18 5.87 0.85
CA LEU A 69 -0.11 4.56 1.50
C LEU A 69 1.20 4.43 2.30
N MET A 70 2.31 4.89 1.74
CA MET A 70 3.61 4.92 2.41
C MET A 70 3.56 5.72 3.72
N ASP A 71 2.95 6.90 3.71
CA ASP A 71 2.81 7.77 4.88
C ASP A 71 1.88 7.15 5.94
N ALA A 72 0.77 6.53 5.51
CA ALA A 72 -0.14 5.82 6.41
C ALA A 72 0.55 4.63 7.09
N ALA A 73 1.31 3.85 6.33
CA ALA A 73 2.08 2.72 6.84
C ALA A 73 3.20 3.18 7.79
N ALA A 74 3.93 4.24 7.44
CA ALA A 74 4.95 4.83 8.32
C ALA A 74 4.36 5.32 9.65
N GLY A 75 3.18 5.94 9.62
CA GLY A 75 2.45 6.32 10.83
C GLY A 75 2.07 5.11 11.68
N ALA A 76 1.61 4.02 11.06
CA ALA A 76 1.28 2.78 11.75
C ALA A 76 2.53 2.11 12.38
N MET A 77 3.67 2.10 11.70
CA MET A 77 4.94 1.54 12.22
C MET A 77 5.40 2.22 13.51
N ASN A 78 5.23 3.53 13.61
CA ASN A 78 5.69 4.33 14.75
C ASN A 78 4.67 4.37 15.91
N GLY A 79 3.42 4.02 15.63
CA GLY A 79 2.33 4.02 16.60
C GLY A 79 2.15 2.71 17.37
N SER A 80 1.02 2.62 18.04
CA SER A 80 0.46 1.35 18.54
C SER A 80 -0.70 0.91 17.64
N PRO A 81 -1.04 -0.39 17.60
CA PRO A 81 -2.22 -0.88 16.90
C PRO A 81 -3.45 -0.06 17.31
N SER A 82 -4.15 0.52 16.33
CA SER A 82 -5.34 1.32 16.60
C SER A 82 -6.29 1.30 15.41
N ALA A 83 -7.60 1.39 15.70
CA ALA A 83 -8.61 1.48 14.67
C ALA A 83 -8.45 2.73 13.78
N VAL A 84 -7.85 3.81 14.29
CA VAL A 84 -7.57 5.03 13.51
C VAL A 84 -6.48 4.76 12.48
N SER A 85 -5.36 4.16 12.90
CA SER A 85 -4.26 3.80 11.99
C SER A 85 -4.74 2.81 10.92
N LEU A 86 -5.53 1.80 11.32
CA LEU A 86 -6.07 0.81 10.40
C LEU A 86 -7.00 1.46 9.36
N ARG A 87 -7.95 2.30 9.78
CA ARG A 87 -8.84 3.03 8.84
C ARG A 87 -8.07 3.95 7.89
N ARG A 88 -6.97 4.56 8.34
CA ARG A 88 -6.13 5.39 7.47
C ARG A 88 -5.48 4.57 6.36
N ILE A 89 -4.99 3.38 6.70
CA ILE A 89 -4.42 2.43 5.74
C ILE A 89 -5.50 1.92 4.78
N GLU A 90 -6.65 1.48 5.29
CA GLU A 90 -7.78 1.03 4.47
C GLU A 90 -8.17 2.06 3.41
N ARG A 91 -8.34 3.32 3.82
CA ARG A 91 -8.66 4.42 2.89
C ARG A 91 -7.57 4.63 1.85
N ALA A 92 -6.30 4.51 2.24
CA ALA A 92 -5.18 4.63 1.31
C ALA A 92 -5.15 3.49 0.30
N VAL A 93 -5.48 2.25 0.71
CA VAL A 93 -5.58 1.09 -0.20
C VAL A 93 -6.77 1.23 -1.15
N SER A 94 -7.96 1.59 -0.64
CA SER A 94 -9.15 1.78 -1.49
C SER A 94 -8.99 2.88 -2.53
N ALA A 95 -8.22 3.93 -2.23
CA ALA A 95 -7.95 5.01 -3.18
C ALA A 95 -7.03 4.61 -4.35
N LEU A 96 -6.49 3.39 -4.36
CA LEU A 96 -5.65 2.85 -5.44
C LEU A 96 -6.44 1.98 -6.41
N SER A 97 -7.63 1.51 -5.98
CA SER A 97 -8.56 0.72 -6.80
C SER A 97 -9.55 1.57 -7.60
N ASP A 98 -9.74 2.84 -7.24
CA ASP A 98 -10.47 3.86 -8.03
C ASP A 98 -9.56 4.46 -9.13
#